data_AF-A0A2S2NZ62-F1
#
_entry.id   AF-A0A2S2NZ62-F1
#
_cell.length_a   1.000
_cell.length_b   1.000
_cell.length_c   1.000
_cell.angle_alpha   90.00
_cell.angle_beta   90.00
_cell.angle_gamma   90.00
#
_symmetry.space_group_name_H-M   'P 1'
#
loop_
_entity.id
_entity.type
_entity.pdbx_description
1 polymer ?
#
loop_
_entity_poly.entity_id
_entity_poly.type
_entity_poly.pdbx_seq_one_letter_code
_entity_poly.pdbx_strand_id
1 'polypeptide(L)'
;KFVSAEDLRREYMQFANVYLELEKTLSLPKTLHQQNNTQIKNYEFEASGTESEVEEFTDDDLLETPNSEGTIHMMYKICNEADLKETFPALYTALSIALTLPISSVSPERTFSKLKLVKTRLRSTMSEDRLEALLMMSCECDIPIDVDTIIKRFASCSTELSKLLL
;
A
#
# COMPACT_ATOMS: atom_id res chain seq x y z
N LYS A 1 -24.38 -27.78 7.77
CA LYS A 1 -24.07 -28.35 6.43
C LYS A 1 -22.86 -29.25 6.61
N PHE A 2 -23.01 -30.55 6.42
CA PHE A 2 -21.86 -31.47 6.44
C PHE A 2 -21.13 -31.32 5.10
N VAL A 3 -19.80 -31.23 5.13
CA VAL A 3 -18.94 -31.21 3.94
C VAL A 3 -19.10 -32.56 3.23
N SER A 4 -19.27 -32.57 1.91
CA SER A 4 -19.36 -33.83 1.15
C SER A 4 -18.04 -34.58 1.23
N ALA A 5 -18.08 -35.90 1.34
CA ALA A 5 -16.86 -36.72 1.35
C ALA A 5 -16.02 -36.53 0.07
N GLU A 6 -16.68 -36.23 -1.05
CA GLU A 6 -16.02 -35.94 -2.32
C GLU A 6 -15.27 -34.60 -2.30
N ASP A 7 -15.83 -33.60 -1.63
CA ASP A 7 -15.23 -32.29 -1.46
C ASP A 7 -13.98 -32.39 -0.58
N LEU A 8 -14.09 -33.09 0.55
CA LEU A 8 -12.97 -33.31 1.46
C LEU A 8 -11.82 -34.07 0.80
N ARG A 9 -12.14 -35.06 -0.04
CA ARG A 9 -11.12 -35.82 -0.78
C ARG A 9 -10.40 -34.94 -1.81
N ARG A 10 -11.13 -34.06 -2.50
CA ARG A 10 -10.55 -33.12 -3.47
C ARG A 10 -9.66 -32.10 -2.76
N GLU A 11 -10.14 -31.52 -1.67
CA GLU A 11 -9.38 -30.57 -0.84
C GLU A 11 -8.09 -31.20 -0.31
N TYR A 12 -8.15 -32.43 0.21
CA TYR A 12 -6.97 -33.14 0.70
C TYR A 12 -5.93 -33.39 -0.40
N MET A 13 -6.37 -33.80 -1.59
CA MET A 13 -5.46 -34.04 -2.72
C MET A 13 -4.81 -32.74 -3.20
N GLN A 14 -5.57 -31.63 -3.23
CA GLN A 14 -5.02 -30.30 -3.55
C GLN A 14 -3.97 -29.87 -2.53
N PHE A 15 -4.26 -30.00 -1.24
CA PHE A 15 -3.30 -29.66 -0.18
C PHE A 15 -2.04 -30.53 -0.23
N ALA A 16 -2.19 -31.85 -0.41
CA ALA A 16 -1.07 -32.78 -0.46
C ALA A 16 -0.10 -32.47 -1.62
N ASN A 17 -0.61 -31.99 -2.76
CA ASN A 17 0.22 -31.61 -3.90
C ASN A 17 1.10 -30.38 -3.63
N VAL A 18 0.67 -29.50 -2.73
CA VAL A 18 1.34 -28.21 -2.43
C VAL A 18 2.13 -28.27 -1.13
N TYR A 19 1.88 -29.28 -0.29
CA TYR A 19 2.49 -29.41 1.03
C TYR A 19 4.02 -29.30 1.02
N LEU A 20 4.70 -29.96 0.07
CA LEU A 20 6.16 -29.93 -0.01
C LEU A 20 6.71 -28.56 -0.41
N GLU A 21 5.94 -27.75 -1.11
CA GLU A 21 6.30 -26.37 -1.46
C GLU A 21 6.05 -25.43 -0.28
N LEU A 22 4.91 -25.63 0.41
CA LEU A 22 4.58 -24.90 1.63
C LEU A 22 5.58 -25.19 2.77
N GLU A 23 6.03 -26.44 2.92
CA GLU A 23 7.01 -26.85 3.92
C GLU A 23 8.35 -26.11 3.75
N LYS A 24 8.78 -25.84 2.51
CA LYS A 24 9.98 -25.04 2.23
C LYS A 24 9.82 -23.60 2.72
N THR A 25 8.62 -23.03 2.56
CA THR A 25 8.33 -21.66 2.98
C THR A 25 8.14 -21.47 4.49
N LEU A 26 7.91 -22.57 5.23
CA LEU A 26 7.81 -22.51 6.69
C LEU A 26 9.18 -22.29 7.36
N SER A 27 10.28 -22.45 6.61
CA SER A 27 11.61 -22.16 7.13
C SER A 27 11.77 -20.66 7.37
N LEU A 28 11.85 -20.30 8.65
CA LEU A 28 11.99 -18.90 9.06
C LEU A 28 13.35 -18.37 8.55
N PRO A 29 13.41 -17.20 7.90
CA PRO A 29 14.67 -16.57 7.54
C PRO A 29 15.56 -16.42 8.78
N LYS A 30 16.84 -16.79 8.68
CA LYS A 30 17.78 -16.75 9.82
C LYS A 30 18.01 -15.33 10.36
N THR A 31 17.74 -14.32 9.55
CA THR A 31 17.90 -12.91 9.88
C THR A 31 16.80 -12.10 9.21
N LEU A 32 16.05 -11.31 9.99
CA LEU A 32 15.01 -10.39 9.48
C LEU A 32 15.59 -9.15 8.80
N HIS A 33 16.84 -8.82 9.10
CA HIS A 33 17.56 -7.69 8.54
C HIS A 33 18.99 -8.13 8.18
N GLN A 34 19.40 -7.90 6.94
CA GLN A 34 20.83 -7.77 6.67
C GLN A 34 21.26 -6.44 7.30
N GLN A 35 22.09 -6.50 8.34
CA GLN A 35 22.85 -5.31 8.75
C GLN A 35 23.87 -5.01 7.67
N ASN A 36 23.41 -4.41 6.56
CA ASN A 36 24.30 -3.63 5.74
C ASN A 36 24.66 -2.42 6.59
N ASN A 37 25.87 -2.49 7.13
CA ASN A 37 26.49 -1.46 7.94
C ASN A 37 26.84 -0.26 7.04
N THR A 38 25.85 0.36 6.41
CA THR A 38 26.02 1.64 5.75
C THR A 38 25.96 2.67 6.87
N GLN A 39 27.12 3.23 7.17
CA GLN A 39 27.29 4.27 8.17
C GLN A 39 26.17 5.30 8.04
N ILE A 40 25.30 5.36 9.05
CA ILE A 40 24.39 6.49 9.23
C ILE A 40 25.31 7.69 9.46
N LYS A 41 25.60 8.43 8.39
CA LYS A 41 26.13 9.78 8.52
C LYS A 41 25.01 10.56 9.21
N ASN A 42 25.25 10.95 10.45
CA ASN A 42 24.44 11.94 11.15
C ASN A 42 24.43 13.21 10.28
N TYR A 43 23.38 13.41 9.49
CA TYR A 43 23.15 14.69 8.85
C TYR A 43 22.40 15.57 9.84
N GLU A 44 23.20 16.48 10.38
CA GLU A 44 22.78 17.63 11.15
C GLU A 44 21.75 18.44 10.35
N PHE A 45 20.65 18.80 11.01
CA PHE A 45 19.54 19.56 10.46
C PHE A 45 20.01 20.99 10.18
N GLU A 46 20.32 21.29 8.91
CA GLU A 46 20.36 22.67 8.42
C GLU A 46 19.12 22.94 7.57
N ALA A 47 18.32 23.91 8.03
CA ALA A 47 17.16 24.41 7.33
C ALA A 47 17.61 25.19 6.08
N SER A 48 17.51 24.57 4.91
CA SER A 48 17.50 25.30 3.65
C SER A 48 16.58 24.60 2.66
N GLY A 49 15.61 25.36 2.16
CA GLY A 49 14.62 24.87 1.22
C GLY A 49 15.27 24.41 -0.07
N THR A 50 15.04 23.16 -0.42
CA THR A 50 15.12 22.65 -1.78
C THR A 50 14.29 21.38 -1.83
N GLU A 51 13.58 21.25 -2.95
CA GLU A 51 12.58 20.25 -3.27
C GLU A 51 13.08 18.85 -2.92
N SER A 52 12.33 18.14 -2.08
CA SER A 52 12.59 16.74 -1.76
C SER A 52 12.26 15.92 -3.01
N GLU A 53 13.31 15.55 -3.75
CA GLU A 53 13.25 14.53 -4.78
C GLU A 53 12.62 13.27 -4.18
N VAL A 54 11.52 12.87 -4.81
CA VAL A 54 10.80 11.63 -4.56
C VAL A 54 11.69 10.51 -5.07
N GLU A 55 12.20 9.66 -4.18
CA GLU A 55 12.53 8.30 -4.58
C GLU A 55 11.18 7.61 -4.86
N GLU A 56 10.81 7.62 -6.13
CA GLU A 56 9.70 6.87 -6.69
C GLU A 56 9.96 5.40 -6.40
N PHE A 57 9.20 4.83 -5.46
CA PHE A 57 9.17 3.39 -5.25
C PHE A 57 8.39 2.78 -6.43
N THR A 58 9.06 2.72 -7.57
CA THR A 58 8.53 2.06 -8.76
C THR A 58 8.34 0.58 -8.42
N ASP A 59 7.24 -0.01 -8.89
CA ASP A 59 6.94 -1.44 -8.76
C ASP A 59 8.07 -2.37 -9.28
N ASP A 60 9.06 -1.81 -9.97
CA ASP A 60 10.21 -2.51 -10.56
C ASP A 60 11.27 -2.94 -9.52
N ASP A 61 11.31 -2.32 -8.33
CA ASP A 61 12.32 -2.60 -7.30
C ASP A 61 11.99 -3.83 -6.41
N LEU A 62 10.89 -4.52 -6.73
CA LEU A 62 10.48 -5.78 -6.08
C LEU A 62 11.10 -7.03 -6.72
N LEU A 63 11.91 -6.88 -7.75
CA LEU A 63 12.53 -8.01 -8.43
C LEU A 63 13.93 -8.34 -7.86
N GLU A 64 13.98 -9.53 -7.30
CA GLU A 64 15.18 -10.33 -6.97
C GLU A 64 15.91 -9.98 -5.67
N THR A 65 15.24 -10.18 -4.52
CA THR A 65 15.98 -10.67 -3.34
C THR A 65 16.12 -12.19 -3.46
N PRO A 66 17.33 -12.76 -3.67
CA PRO A 66 17.45 -14.16 -4.07
C PRO A 66 17.11 -15.19 -2.97
N ASN A 67 16.74 -14.80 -1.74
CA ASN A 67 16.76 -15.74 -0.60
C ASN A 67 15.75 -15.44 0.53
N SER A 68 14.54 -14.94 0.26
CA SER A 68 13.51 -14.81 1.31
C SER A 68 12.38 -15.84 1.13
N GLU A 69 12.71 -17.11 1.37
CA GLU A 69 11.78 -18.24 1.22
C GLU A 69 10.60 -18.20 2.21
N GLY A 70 10.59 -17.32 3.23
CA GLY A 70 9.58 -17.31 4.31
C GLY A 70 8.70 -16.06 4.42
N THR A 71 8.55 -15.25 3.36
CA THR A 71 7.73 -14.02 3.44
C THR A 71 6.24 -14.32 3.25
N ILE A 72 5.36 -13.59 3.96
CA ILE A 72 3.88 -13.67 3.80
C ILE A 72 3.46 -13.52 2.32
N HIS A 73 4.19 -12.70 1.57
CA HIS A 73 4.00 -12.53 0.12
C HIS A 73 4.21 -13.83 -0.68
N MET A 74 5.25 -14.61 -0.38
CA MET A 74 5.49 -15.91 -1.04
C MET A 74 4.38 -16.90 -0.70
N MET A 75 3.93 -16.92 0.55
CA MET A 75 2.84 -17.78 1.00
C MET A 75 1.53 -17.43 0.28
N TYR A 76 1.25 -16.14 0.09
CA TYR A 76 0.12 -15.67 -0.73
C TYR A 76 0.26 -16.05 -2.22
N LYS A 77 1.46 -15.93 -2.78
CA LYS A 77 1.76 -16.30 -4.17
C LYS A 77 1.50 -17.79 -4.44
N ILE A 78 2.00 -18.67 -3.57
CA ILE A 78 1.75 -20.12 -3.65
C ILE A 78 0.25 -20.43 -3.53
N CYS A 79 -0.44 -19.73 -2.62
CA CYS A 79 -1.90 -19.91 -2.47
C CYS A 79 -2.67 -19.54 -3.75
N ASN A 80 -2.18 -18.56 -4.52
CA ASN A 80 -2.78 -18.14 -5.79
C ASN A 80 -2.41 -19.07 -6.95
N GLU A 81 -1.16 -19.54 -7.03
CA GLU A 81 -0.69 -20.44 -8.10
C GLU A 81 -1.28 -21.84 -8.00
N ALA A 82 -1.50 -22.35 -6.79
CA ALA A 82 -2.04 -23.69 -6.57
C ALA A 82 -3.54 -23.72 -6.24
N ASP A 83 -4.26 -22.62 -6.52
CA ASP A 83 -5.72 -22.49 -6.39
C ASP A 83 -6.27 -22.91 -5.00
N LEU A 84 -5.49 -22.66 -3.93
CA LEU A 84 -5.89 -22.96 -2.55
C LEU A 84 -6.99 -22.03 -2.03
N LYS A 85 -7.42 -21.07 -2.84
CA LYS A 85 -8.53 -20.18 -2.52
C LYS A 85 -9.84 -20.96 -2.30
N GLU A 86 -10.09 -21.99 -3.11
CA GLU A 86 -11.28 -22.83 -3.00
C GLU A 86 -11.17 -23.81 -1.82
N THR A 87 -9.95 -24.28 -1.51
CA THR A 87 -9.68 -25.22 -0.42
C THR A 87 -9.67 -24.52 0.96
N PHE A 88 -9.06 -23.35 1.07
CA PHE A 88 -8.89 -22.60 2.31
C PHE A 88 -9.26 -21.11 2.15
N PRO A 89 -10.55 -20.79 1.90
CA PRO A 89 -11.00 -19.42 1.65
C PRO A 89 -10.73 -18.47 2.82
N ALA A 90 -10.80 -18.97 4.06
CA ALA A 90 -10.50 -18.19 5.25
C ALA A 90 -9.01 -17.82 5.35
N LEU A 91 -8.11 -18.76 5.00
CA LEU A 91 -6.67 -18.54 5.02
C LEU A 91 -6.27 -17.53 3.94
N TYR A 92 -6.79 -17.69 2.72
CA TYR A 92 -6.57 -16.76 1.62
C TYR A 92 -7.00 -15.33 1.98
N THR A 93 -8.19 -15.21 2.60
CA THR A 93 -8.70 -13.91 3.05
C THR A 93 -7.81 -13.31 4.14
N ALA A 94 -7.35 -14.10 5.10
CA ALA A 94 -6.46 -13.64 6.16
C ALA A 94 -5.10 -13.18 5.62
N LEU A 95 -4.51 -13.91 4.66
CA LEU A 95 -3.26 -13.52 3.99
C LEU A 95 -3.44 -12.25 3.18
N SER A 96 -4.55 -12.11 2.46
CA SER A 96 -4.88 -10.89 1.71
C SER A 96 -4.97 -9.68 2.64
N ILE A 97 -5.70 -9.81 3.76
CA ILE A 97 -5.79 -8.75 4.77
C ILE A 97 -4.40 -8.42 5.31
N ALA A 98 -3.60 -9.42 5.69
CA ALA A 98 -2.26 -9.22 6.23
C ALA A 98 -1.33 -8.46 5.27
N LEU A 99 -1.45 -8.68 3.95
CA LEU A 99 -0.68 -7.95 2.94
C LEU A 99 -1.16 -6.51 2.74
N THR A 100 -2.46 -6.25 2.89
CA THR A 100 -3.05 -4.91 2.76
C THR A 100 -2.94 -4.07 4.03
N LEU A 101 -2.69 -4.70 5.18
CA LEU A 101 -2.52 -3.98 6.43
C LEU A 101 -1.21 -3.19 6.39
N PRO A 102 -1.22 -1.90 6.75
CA PRO A 102 0.01 -1.15 6.96
C PRO A 102 0.73 -1.75 8.18
N ILE A 103 1.75 -2.56 7.94
CA ILE A 103 2.58 -3.17 9.01
C ILE A 103 3.51 -2.10 9.62
N SER A 104 3.79 -1.02 8.89
CA SER A 104 4.63 0.09 9.33
C SER A 104 3.82 1.35 9.64
N SER A 105 4.28 2.12 10.64
CA SER A 105 3.68 3.40 11.04
C SER A 105 3.90 4.55 10.05
N VAL A 106 4.61 4.30 8.95
CA VAL A 106 5.10 5.34 8.01
C VAL A 106 3.94 6.06 7.30
N SER A 107 2.88 5.35 6.92
CA SER A 107 1.74 5.97 6.21
C SER A 107 0.95 6.96 7.08
N PRO A 108 0.56 6.61 8.33
CA PRO A 108 0.05 7.58 9.29
C PRO A 108 1.01 8.74 9.55
N GLU A 109 2.32 8.47 9.73
CA GLU A 109 3.32 9.50 9.98
C GLU A 109 3.43 10.53 8.84
N ARG A 110 3.41 10.05 7.58
CA ARG A 110 3.38 10.91 6.38
C ARG A 110 2.12 11.80 6.39
N THR A 111 0.96 11.23 6.65
CA THR A 111 -0.32 11.95 6.70
C THR A 111 -0.34 12.99 7.82
N PHE A 112 0.16 12.66 9.02
CA PHE A 112 0.26 13.60 10.14
C PHE A 112 1.28 14.72 9.89
N SER A 113 2.39 14.43 9.21
CA SER A 113 3.36 15.43 8.78
C SER A 113 2.71 16.44 7.82
N LYS A 114 1.97 15.96 6.82
CA LYS A 114 1.20 16.83 5.89
C LYS A 114 0.11 17.60 6.63
N LEU A 115 -0.62 16.97 7.56
CA LEU A 115 -1.64 17.63 8.38
C LEU A 115 -1.08 18.80 9.17
N LYS A 116 0.13 18.68 9.71
CA LYS A 116 0.83 19.77 10.42
C LYS A 116 1.09 20.99 9.52
N LEU A 117 1.33 20.78 8.22
CA LEU A 117 1.50 21.85 7.25
C LEU A 117 0.17 22.47 6.81
N VAL A 118 -0.87 21.65 6.63
CA VAL A 118 -2.21 22.11 6.18
C VAL A 118 -2.94 22.85 7.31
N LYS A 119 -2.90 22.31 8.54
CA LYS A 119 -3.58 22.85 9.73
C LYS A 119 -2.62 23.67 10.58
N THR A 120 -2.43 24.93 10.20
CA THR A 120 -1.60 25.87 10.94
C THR A 120 -2.39 26.63 12.01
N ARG A 121 -1.67 27.24 12.98
CA ARG A 121 -2.28 28.05 14.05
C ARG A 121 -3.21 29.15 13.53
N LEU A 122 -2.87 29.76 12.39
CA LEU A 122 -3.67 30.83 11.77
C LEU A 122 -4.89 30.31 11.00
N ARG A 123 -4.95 29.00 10.70
CA ARG A 123 -6.03 28.33 9.96
C ARG A 123 -6.87 27.43 10.88
N SER A 124 -6.96 27.76 12.16
CA SER A 124 -7.62 26.94 13.18
C SER A 124 -9.15 26.86 13.07
N THR A 125 -9.79 27.76 12.32
CA THR A 125 -11.25 27.90 12.19
C THR A 125 -11.83 27.33 10.89
N MET A 126 -11.06 26.50 10.18
CA MET A 126 -11.48 25.90 8.91
C MET A 126 -12.48 24.76 9.12
N SER A 127 -13.47 24.63 8.24
CA SER A 127 -14.41 23.51 8.26
C SER A 127 -13.72 22.18 7.99
N GLU A 128 -14.30 21.09 8.51
CA GLU A 128 -13.80 19.73 8.35
C GLU A 128 -13.74 19.31 6.88
N ASP A 129 -14.82 19.54 6.12
CA ASP A 129 -14.89 19.22 4.68
C ASP A 129 -13.73 19.84 3.88
N ARG A 130 -13.40 21.10 4.19
CA ARG A 130 -12.34 21.80 3.48
C ARG A 130 -10.96 21.29 3.92
N LEU A 131 -10.80 20.90 5.19
CA LEU A 131 -9.57 20.32 5.72
C LEU A 131 -9.30 18.95 5.09
N GLU A 132 -10.32 18.10 5.02
CA GLU A 132 -10.26 16.78 4.40
C GLU A 132 -9.87 16.89 2.92
N ALA A 133 -10.54 17.75 2.15
CA ALA A 133 -10.21 17.96 0.74
C ALA A 133 -8.76 18.40 0.52
N LEU A 134 -8.23 19.31 1.35
CA LEU A 134 -6.84 19.74 1.24
C LEU A 134 -5.85 18.66 1.68
N LEU A 135 -6.20 17.86 2.69
CA LEU A 135 -5.35 16.76 3.14
C LEU A 135 -5.24 15.71 2.02
N MET A 136 -6.36 15.38 1.37
CA MET A 136 -6.41 14.47 0.23
C MET A 136 -5.52 14.97 -0.91
N MET A 137 -5.65 16.24 -1.30
CA MET A 137 -4.78 16.84 -2.32
C MET A 137 -3.30 16.87 -1.92
N SER A 138 -2.99 16.98 -0.62
CA SER A 138 -1.61 17.06 -0.12
C SER A 138 -0.93 15.70 0.04
N CYS A 139 -1.72 14.64 0.26
CA CYS A 139 -1.27 13.26 0.35
C CYS A 139 -1.14 12.62 -1.04
N GLU A 140 -2.09 12.91 -1.94
CA GLU A 140 -2.15 12.36 -3.30
C GLU A 140 -1.58 13.32 -4.34
N CYS A 141 -0.51 14.05 -3.99
CA CYS A 141 0.09 15.03 -4.89
C CYS A 141 0.73 14.41 -6.15
N ASP A 142 1.01 13.11 -6.10
CA ASP A 142 1.69 12.37 -7.16
C ASP A 142 0.70 11.90 -8.25
N ILE A 143 -0.62 12.00 -7.98
CA ILE A 143 -1.65 11.66 -8.96
C ILE A 143 -1.80 12.81 -9.97
N PRO A 144 -1.57 12.59 -11.27
CA PRO A 144 -1.70 13.63 -12.28
C PRO A 144 -3.15 14.07 -12.41
N ILE A 145 -3.37 15.38 -12.37
CA ILE A 145 -4.70 15.98 -12.42
C ILE A 145 -4.96 16.52 -13.82
N ASP A 146 -6.07 16.09 -14.45
CA ASP A 146 -6.53 16.67 -15.71
C ASP A 146 -7.17 18.06 -15.47
N VAL A 147 -6.38 19.09 -15.76
CA VAL A 147 -6.77 20.49 -15.58
C VAL A 147 -8.00 20.84 -16.45
N ASP A 148 -8.10 20.30 -17.66
CA ASP A 148 -9.23 20.60 -18.55
C ASP A 148 -10.54 20.08 -17.99
N THR A 149 -10.54 18.88 -17.38
CA THR A 149 -11.71 18.35 -16.69
C THR A 149 -12.11 19.20 -15.50
N ILE A 150 -11.14 19.72 -14.72
CA ILE A 150 -11.43 20.63 -13.61
C ILE A 150 -12.03 21.94 -14.12
N ILE A 151 -11.47 22.54 -15.16
CA ILE A 151 -11.97 23.78 -15.74
C ILE A 151 -13.41 23.58 -16.24
N LYS A 152 -13.68 22.50 -16.98
CA LYS A 152 -15.03 22.17 -17.44
C LYS A 152 -16.01 21.99 -16.29
N ARG A 153 -15.59 21.28 -15.22
CA ARG A 153 -16.44 21.08 -14.03
C ARG A 153 -16.69 22.37 -13.28
N PHE A 154 -15.67 23.22 -13.12
CA PHE A 154 -15.81 24.51 -12.47
C PHE A 154 -16.69 25.46 -13.30
N ALA A 155 -16.53 25.46 -14.62
CA ALA A 155 -17.36 26.22 -15.55
C ALA A 155 -18.84 25.83 -15.44
N SER A 156 -19.15 24.54 -15.24
CA SER A 156 -20.52 24.04 -15.08
C SER A 156 -21.23 24.49 -13.80
N CYS A 157 -20.50 25.03 -12.81
CA CYS A 157 -21.09 25.52 -11.55
C CYS A 157 -21.86 26.84 -11.72
N SER A 158 -21.66 27.59 -12.81
CA SER A 158 -22.33 28.87 -13.04
C SER A 158 -22.51 29.17 -14.52
N THR A 159 -23.64 29.78 -14.87
CA THR A 159 -23.95 30.20 -16.24
C THR A 159 -22.98 31.24 -16.78
N GLU A 160 -22.40 32.08 -15.91
CA GLU A 160 -21.42 33.08 -16.32
C GLU A 160 -20.02 32.49 -16.48
N LEU A 161 -19.63 31.54 -15.62
CA LEU A 161 -18.36 30.83 -15.75
C LEU A 161 -18.34 29.95 -17.00
N SER A 162 -19.47 29.32 -17.33
CA SER A 162 -19.63 28.52 -18.55
C SER A 162 -19.47 29.33 -19.84
N LYS A 163 -19.66 30.65 -19.84
CA LYS A 163 -19.47 31.48 -21.04
C LYS A 163 -18.02 31.97 -21.20
N LEU A 164 -17.28 32.00 -20.09
CA LEU A 164 -15.93 32.56 -20.04
C LEU A 164 -14.84 31.48 -20.12
N LEU A 165 -15.14 30.27 -19.65
CA LEU A 165 -14.17 29.17 -19.50
C LEU A 165 -14.37 28.03 -20.50
N LEU A 166 -15.52 27.97 -21.19
CA LEU A 166 -15.84 27.03 -22.27
C LEU A 166 -16.05 27.79 -23.57
#